data_AF-A0A358SMG9-F1
#
_entry.id   AF-A0A358SMG9-F1
#
_cell.length_a   1.000
_cell.length_b   1.000
_cell.length_c   1.000
_cell.angle_alpha   90.00
_cell.angle_beta   90.00
_cell.angle_gamma   90.00
#
_symmetry.space_group_name_H-M   'P 1'
#
loop_
_entity.id
_entity.type
_entity.pdbx_description
1 polymer ?
#
loop_
_entity_poly.entity_id
_entity_poly.type
_entity_poly.pdbx_seq_one_letter_code
_entity_poly.pdbx_strand_id
1 'polypeptide(L)'
;MSQGLFDGLDETARDELRARLRPCVLPAGAVLCRAGDRSDSLYLVERGVLHVLDGNTGALLGRQRAGDVVGEVALLTGEPRSATLLARVPGAVSELSREAFLAVAARHPVLLANLARILSRRLVERTTAAPAKITALLTEPAGWAGAVTAVATARAASAAPLTVLDATGAEAGPIGGTTAPGSGITPAHELRARLDAAAAAGPVLLHARTDRSELAELLDYCDRTVAVLPADGTLDAALSDSLPSDVNRVEPTVDPAWLGRRLAGASVGIAFGAGGAKGWAHVGALRSLQRAGYVVDAVAGSSIGAWVGAWTALGHDAGTVEQLLRDRFDADAVQAMFRRGGADGTAVMARLARETTADVAFADLAMPLTVLTADLSAQHPVSLTEDGVADALVAAMTVPGLYPPVRRGDQRLVDAVVLTPVPTAALAGVDVTIAVNSLGRQALPAWPGAPEPERAARDRDAVVESLELASSGAAAAQTAAASVPVTPRFGPGTWRDFRHADRFLAAGEEAMEQALSGLRALARPGP
;
A
#
# COMPACT_ATOMS: atom_id res chain seq x y z
N MET A 1 -25.02 18.67 -8.51
CA MET A 1 -23.91 18.64 -9.49
C MET A 1 -22.62 18.63 -8.70
N SER A 2 -21.64 17.80 -9.08
CA SER A 2 -20.36 17.65 -8.35
C SER A 2 -19.68 19.00 -8.15
N GLN A 3 -18.97 19.20 -7.05
CA GLN A 3 -18.08 20.36 -6.91
C GLN A 3 -16.92 20.27 -7.94
N GLY A 4 -16.23 19.13 -8.06
CA GLY A 4 -14.97 19.00 -8.83
C GLY A 4 -14.90 19.61 -10.24
N LEU A 5 -15.70 19.14 -11.21
CA LEU A 5 -15.63 19.66 -12.60
C LEU A 5 -16.20 21.08 -12.72
N PHE A 6 -17.17 21.42 -11.87
CA PHE A 6 -17.97 22.65 -11.96
C PHE A 6 -17.51 23.75 -11.00
N ASP A 7 -16.43 23.52 -10.25
CA ASP A 7 -15.87 24.45 -9.28
C ASP A 7 -15.49 25.77 -9.94
N GLY A 8 -15.94 26.88 -9.36
CA GLY A 8 -15.65 28.22 -9.86
C GLY A 8 -16.38 28.63 -11.14
N LEU A 9 -17.30 27.81 -11.67
CA LEU A 9 -18.19 28.22 -12.76
C LEU A 9 -19.28 29.16 -12.24
N ASP A 10 -19.64 30.16 -13.04
CA ASP A 10 -20.84 30.97 -12.82
C ASP A 10 -22.10 30.20 -13.24
N GLU A 11 -23.28 30.72 -12.90
CA GLU A 11 -24.55 30.03 -13.20
C GLU A 11 -24.78 29.92 -14.72
N THR A 12 -24.33 30.92 -15.49
CA THR A 12 -24.40 30.92 -16.96
C THR A 12 -23.67 29.72 -17.56
N ALA A 13 -22.43 29.46 -17.12
CA ALA A 13 -21.64 28.34 -17.59
C ALA A 13 -22.22 26.99 -17.16
N ARG A 14 -22.80 26.91 -15.95
CA ARG A 14 -23.50 25.70 -15.48
C ARG A 14 -24.72 25.39 -16.33
N ASP A 15 -25.52 26.39 -16.67
CA ASP A 15 -26.69 26.21 -17.52
C ASP A 15 -26.30 25.87 -18.96
N GLU A 16 -25.22 26.46 -19.48
CA GLU A 16 -24.69 26.12 -20.80
C GLU A 16 -24.23 24.65 -20.87
N LEU A 17 -23.58 24.14 -19.82
CA LEU A 17 -23.21 22.72 -19.69
C LEU A 17 -24.43 21.84 -19.54
N ARG A 18 -25.37 22.17 -18.64
CA ARG A 18 -26.60 21.38 -18.42
C ARG A 18 -27.37 21.16 -19.72
N ALA A 19 -27.47 22.20 -20.56
CA ALA A 19 -28.16 22.11 -21.84
C ALA A 19 -27.49 21.17 -22.86
N ARG A 20 -26.21 20.82 -22.65
CA ARG A 20 -25.41 19.95 -23.53
C ARG A 20 -25.20 18.54 -22.97
N LEU A 21 -25.52 18.32 -21.70
CA LEU A 21 -25.43 17.01 -21.07
C LEU A 21 -26.55 16.10 -21.56
N ARG A 22 -26.20 14.87 -21.94
CA ARG A 22 -27.16 13.84 -22.33
C ARG A 22 -27.27 12.79 -21.23
N PRO A 23 -28.41 12.69 -20.54
CA PRO A 23 -28.57 11.71 -19.47
C PRO A 23 -28.63 10.28 -20.04
N CYS A 24 -27.99 9.36 -19.35
CA CYS A 24 -27.95 7.95 -19.65
C CYS A 24 -28.17 7.15 -18.36
N VAL A 25 -29.19 6.29 -18.35
CA VAL A 25 -29.49 5.40 -17.23
C VAL A 25 -28.77 4.08 -17.43
N LEU A 26 -28.09 3.60 -16.39
CA LEU A 26 -27.31 2.38 -16.41
C LEU A 26 -27.90 1.37 -15.43
N PRO A 27 -28.52 0.27 -15.89
CA PRO A 27 -28.90 -0.82 -15.00
C PRO A 27 -27.65 -1.55 -14.48
N ALA A 28 -27.80 -2.31 -13.38
CA ALA A 28 -26.74 -3.20 -12.92
C ALA A 28 -26.33 -4.18 -14.02
N GLY A 29 -25.02 -4.40 -14.18
CA GLY A 29 -24.41 -5.19 -15.24
C GLY A 29 -24.20 -4.44 -16.56
N ALA A 30 -24.68 -3.20 -16.71
CA ALA A 30 -24.47 -2.44 -17.95
C ALA A 30 -23.00 -2.03 -18.12
N VAL A 31 -22.43 -2.29 -19.29
CA VAL A 31 -21.10 -1.80 -19.66
C VAL A 31 -21.26 -0.44 -20.33
N LEU A 32 -20.76 0.62 -19.69
CA LEU A 32 -20.77 1.98 -20.26
C LEU A 32 -19.78 2.09 -21.42
N CYS A 33 -18.59 1.51 -21.28
CA CYS A 33 -17.62 1.35 -22.35
C CYS A 33 -16.65 0.21 -22.04
N ARG A 34 -16.00 -0.35 -23.07
CA ARG A 34 -14.93 -1.34 -22.95
C ARG A 34 -13.57 -0.70 -23.22
N ALA A 35 -12.54 -1.24 -22.58
CA ALA A 35 -11.17 -0.91 -22.94
C ALA A 35 -10.94 -1.16 -24.45
N GLY A 36 -10.25 -0.24 -25.11
CA GLY A 36 -10.06 -0.25 -26.57
C GLY A 36 -11.19 0.39 -27.37
N ASP A 37 -12.36 0.66 -26.78
CA ASP A 37 -13.42 1.39 -27.50
C ASP A 37 -12.94 2.80 -27.88
N ARG A 38 -13.31 3.27 -29.06
CA ARG A 38 -13.12 4.67 -29.44
C ARG A 38 -14.30 5.47 -28.94
N SER A 39 -14.02 6.59 -28.27
CA SER A 39 -15.05 7.53 -27.87
C SER A 39 -14.42 8.90 -27.63
N ASP A 40 -15.17 9.93 -27.98
CA ASP A 40 -14.84 11.34 -27.79
C ASP A 40 -15.70 11.99 -26.70
N SER A 41 -16.35 11.19 -25.85
CA SER A 41 -17.16 11.72 -24.74
C SER A 41 -16.47 11.51 -23.39
N LEU A 42 -16.76 12.42 -22.46
CA LEU A 42 -16.64 12.16 -21.03
C LEU A 42 -18.03 11.94 -20.43
N TYR A 43 -18.07 11.32 -19.26
CA TYR A 43 -19.30 11.12 -18.51
C TYR A 43 -19.14 11.68 -17.10
N LEU A 44 -20.15 12.39 -16.63
CA LEU A 44 -20.32 12.74 -15.23
C LEU A 44 -21.17 11.65 -14.58
N VAL A 45 -20.64 11.00 -13.55
CA VAL A 45 -21.43 10.06 -12.75
C VAL A 45 -22.38 10.85 -11.88
N GLU A 46 -23.69 10.70 -12.07
CA GLU A 46 -24.69 11.40 -11.28
C GLU A 46 -25.10 10.59 -10.06
N ARG A 47 -25.29 9.28 -10.25
CA ARG A 47 -25.69 8.30 -9.23
C ARG A 47 -25.16 6.91 -9.59
N GLY A 48 -24.97 6.05 -8.58
CA GLY A 48 -24.49 4.68 -8.75
C GLY A 48 -22.97 4.55 -8.65
N VAL A 49 -22.45 3.36 -8.99
CA VAL A 49 -21.02 3.05 -8.94
C VAL A 49 -20.60 2.33 -10.21
N LEU A 50 -19.59 2.89 -10.87
CA LEU A 50 -18.93 2.27 -12.02
C LEU A 50 -17.61 1.64 -11.56
N HIS A 51 -17.48 0.33 -11.76
CA HIS A 51 -16.22 -0.38 -11.60
C HIS A 51 -15.34 -0.12 -12.82
N VAL A 52 -14.09 0.27 -12.57
CA VAL A 52 -13.04 0.46 -13.58
C VAL A 52 -12.24 -0.82 -13.65
N LEU A 53 -12.35 -1.55 -14.75
CA LEU A 53 -11.69 -2.84 -14.94
C LEU A 53 -10.54 -2.70 -15.94
N ASP A 54 -9.41 -3.34 -15.63
CA ASP A 54 -8.28 -3.44 -16.55
C ASP A 54 -8.69 -4.20 -17.82
N GLY A 55 -8.35 -3.65 -18.98
CA GLY A 55 -8.76 -4.23 -20.27
C GLY A 55 -8.14 -5.58 -20.59
N ASN A 56 -6.97 -5.89 -20.02
CA ASN A 56 -6.21 -7.09 -20.35
C ASN A 56 -6.46 -8.21 -19.33
N THR A 57 -6.47 -7.86 -18.05
CA THR A 57 -6.56 -8.81 -16.94
C THR A 57 -7.97 -8.93 -16.38
N GLY A 58 -8.85 -7.96 -16.64
CA GLY A 58 -10.17 -7.87 -16.00
C GLY A 58 -10.12 -7.48 -14.52
N ALA A 59 -8.94 -7.19 -13.98
CA ALA A 59 -8.77 -6.81 -12.58
C ALA A 59 -9.46 -5.47 -12.26
N LEU A 60 -10.03 -5.36 -11.06
CA LEU A 60 -10.64 -4.12 -10.60
C LEU A 60 -9.54 -3.09 -10.27
N LEU A 61 -9.50 -2.00 -11.04
CA LEU A 61 -8.57 -0.89 -10.87
C LEU A 61 -9.10 0.20 -9.93
N GLY A 62 -10.43 0.29 -9.77
CA GLY A 62 -11.05 1.26 -8.89
C GLY A 62 -12.56 1.39 -9.10
N ARG A 63 -13.18 2.29 -8.33
CA ARG A 63 -14.62 2.57 -8.37
C ARG A 63 -14.84 4.06 -8.59
N GLN A 64 -15.81 4.43 -9.43
CA GLN A 64 -16.19 5.81 -9.71
C GLN A 64 -17.63 6.03 -9.26
N ARG A 65 -17.86 7.07 -8.46
CA ARG A 65 -19.11 7.37 -7.75
C ARG A 65 -19.74 8.67 -8.23
N ALA A 66 -20.93 8.95 -7.72
CA ALA A 66 -21.60 10.22 -7.91
C ALA A 66 -20.65 11.41 -7.70
N GLY A 67 -20.50 12.22 -8.74
CA GLY A 67 -19.65 13.39 -8.80
C GLY A 67 -18.31 13.17 -9.52
N ASP A 68 -17.93 11.93 -9.79
CA ASP A 68 -16.72 11.63 -10.55
C ASP A 68 -16.92 11.85 -12.04
N VAL A 69 -15.81 12.17 -12.71
CA VAL A 69 -15.72 12.29 -14.17
C VAL A 69 -14.99 11.08 -14.73
N VAL A 70 -15.53 10.44 -15.77
CA VAL A 70 -14.89 9.29 -16.42
C VAL A 70 -14.76 9.52 -17.91
N GLY A 71 -13.73 8.92 -18.51
CA GLY A 71 -13.50 9.00 -19.96
C GLY A 71 -12.76 10.26 -20.42
N GLU A 72 -12.27 11.06 -19.47
CA GLU A 72 -11.54 12.30 -19.70
C GLU A 72 -10.24 12.12 -20.49
N VAL A 73 -9.53 11.01 -20.26
CA VAL A 73 -8.25 10.73 -20.94
C VAL A 73 -8.49 10.56 -22.44
N ALA A 74 -9.46 9.74 -22.84
CA ALA A 74 -9.80 9.52 -24.24
C ALA A 74 -10.33 10.80 -24.91
N LEU A 75 -11.14 11.60 -24.20
CA LEU A 75 -11.64 12.88 -24.71
C LEU A 75 -10.49 13.86 -25.02
N LEU A 76 -9.48 13.96 -24.15
CA LEU A 76 -8.37 14.89 -24.31
C LEU A 76 -7.31 14.40 -25.31
N THR A 77 -6.89 13.14 -25.18
CA THR A 77 -5.77 12.57 -25.94
C THR A 77 -6.20 12.04 -27.31
N GLY A 78 -7.47 11.64 -27.46
CA GLY A 78 -7.96 10.91 -28.63
C GLY A 78 -7.58 9.44 -28.66
N GLU A 79 -6.89 8.93 -27.64
CA GLU A 79 -6.58 7.51 -27.49
C GLU A 79 -7.86 6.68 -27.17
N PRO A 80 -7.87 5.38 -27.48
CA PRO A 80 -8.95 4.49 -27.06
C PRO A 80 -9.15 4.48 -25.54
N ARG A 81 -10.32 4.01 -25.08
CA ARG A 81 -10.61 3.82 -23.66
C ARG A 81 -9.53 2.93 -23.02
N SER A 82 -8.94 3.41 -21.92
CA SER A 82 -7.87 2.69 -21.21
C SER A 82 -8.36 1.58 -20.29
N ALA A 83 -9.66 1.56 -19.97
CA ALA A 83 -10.29 0.62 -19.06
C ALA A 83 -11.75 0.38 -19.46
N THR A 84 -12.30 -0.76 -19.00
CA THR A 84 -13.72 -1.07 -19.12
C THR A 84 -14.48 -0.47 -17.93
N LEU A 85 -15.61 0.19 -18.19
CA LEU A 85 -16.48 0.77 -17.16
C LEU A 85 -17.77 -0.05 -17.05
N LEU A 86 -17.96 -0.72 -15.91
CA LEU A 86 -19.10 -1.58 -15.63
C LEU A 86 -19.96 -1.00 -14.49
N ALA A 87 -21.24 -0.75 -14.75
CA ALA A 87 -22.20 -0.37 -13.71
C ALA A 87 -22.57 -1.60 -12.88
N ARG A 88 -22.02 -1.72 -11.67
CA ARG A 88 -22.42 -2.80 -10.73
C ARG A 88 -23.63 -2.41 -9.91
N VAL A 89 -23.71 -1.13 -9.60
CA VAL A 89 -24.85 -0.53 -8.90
C VAL A 89 -25.67 0.26 -9.92
N PRO A 90 -27.00 0.09 -9.99
CA PRO A 90 -27.84 0.88 -10.88
C PRO A 90 -27.59 2.37 -10.68
N GLY A 91 -27.45 3.08 -11.80
CA GLY A 91 -26.95 4.45 -11.78
C GLY A 91 -27.42 5.28 -12.95
N ALA A 92 -26.98 6.53 -12.96
CA ALA A 92 -27.17 7.46 -14.04
C ALA A 92 -25.88 8.23 -14.28
N VAL A 93 -25.55 8.43 -15.56
CA VAL A 93 -24.43 9.26 -16.00
C VAL A 93 -24.94 10.29 -16.98
N SER A 94 -24.28 11.44 -17.02
CA SER A 94 -24.51 12.45 -18.04
C SER A 94 -23.33 12.52 -18.99
N GLU A 95 -23.58 12.22 -20.26
CA GLU A 95 -22.59 12.25 -21.33
C GLU A 95 -22.37 13.70 -21.81
N LEU A 96 -21.12 14.05 -22.03
CA LEU A 96 -20.69 15.30 -22.67
C LEU A 96 -19.70 14.98 -23.79
N SER A 97 -20.04 15.32 -25.03
CA SER A 97 -19.13 15.14 -26.16
C SER A 97 -17.95 16.10 -26.10
N ARG A 98 -16.84 15.74 -26.75
CA ARG A 98 -15.66 16.61 -26.90
C ARG A 98 -16.01 17.96 -27.50
N GLU A 99 -16.83 17.97 -28.55
CA GLU A 99 -17.27 19.21 -29.19
C GLU A 99 -18.00 20.12 -28.19
N ALA A 100 -18.97 19.57 -27.45
CA ALA A 100 -19.73 20.31 -26.45
C ALA A 100 -18.83 20.81 -25.31
N PHE A 101 -17.93 19.96 -24.81
CA PHE A 101 -16.98 20.32 -23.76
C PHE A 101 -16.05 21.46 -24.20
N LEU A 102 -15.43 21.33 -25.37
CA LEU A 102 -14.50 22.35 -25.90
C LEU A 102 -15.22 23.67 -26.20
N ALA A 103 -16.46 23.62 -26.70
CA ALA A 103 -17.26 24.83 -26.94
C ALA A 103 -17.48 25.65 -25.66
N VAL A 104 -17.82 24.98 -24.54
CA VAL A 104 -17.97 25.68 -23.25
C VAL A 104 -16.60 26.07 -22.68
N ALA A 105 -15.61 25.19 -22.74
CA ALA A 105 -14.28 25.45 -22.21
C ALA A 105 -13.58 26.65 -22.87
N ALA A 106 -13.85 26.90 -24.16
CA ALA A 106 -13.34 28.07 -24.87
C ALA A 106 -13.86 29.39 -24.29
N ARG A 107 -15.06 29.40 -23.71
CA ARG A 107 -15.69 30.57 -23.06
C ARG A 107 -15.38 30.60 -21.56
N HIS A 108 -15.19 29.44 -20.96
CA HIS A 108 -14.94 29.25 -19.53
C HIS A 108 -13.70 28.37 -19.28
N PRO A 109 -12.47 28.92 -19.41
CA PRO A 109 -11.22 28.14 -19.32
C PRO A 109 -11.01 27.41 -17.99
N VAL A 110 -11.72 27.81 -16.92
CA VAL A 110 -11.70 27.13 -15.62
C VAL A 110 -12.09 25.65 -15.72
N LEU A 111 -12.91 25.25 -16.72
CA LEU A 111 -13.22 23.85 -17.00
C LEU A 111 -11.98 23.00 -17.29
N LEU A 112 -11.06 23.52 -18.11
CA LEU A 112 -9.81 22.82 -18.42
C LEU A 112 -8.91 22.73 -17.18
N ALA A 113 -8.86 23.80 -16.38
CA ALA A 113 -8.12 23.80 -15.12
C ALA A 113 -8.69 22.79 -14.11
N ASN A 114 -10.02 22.66 -14.03
CA ASN A 114 -10.68 21.68 -13.17
C ASN A 114 -10.40 20.25 -13.64
N LEU A 115 -10.49 19.99 -14.95
CA LEU A 115 -10.17 18.69 -15.52
C LEU A 115 -8.70 18.31 -15.31
N ALA A 116 -7.78 19.27 -15.52
CA ALA A 116 -6.36 19.08 -15.23
C ALA A 116 -6.12 18.76 -13.75
N ARG A 117 -6.82 19.44 -12.82
CA ARG A 117 -6.71 19.16 -11.38
C ARG A 117 -7.25 17.77 -11.01
N ILE A 118 -8.34 17.32 -11.64
CA ILE A 118 -8.86 15.96 -11.47
C ILE A 118 -7.81 14.94 -11.94
N LEU A 119 -7.23 15.13 -13.12
CA LEU A 119 -6.20 14.25 -13.67
C LEU A 119 -4.92 14.24 -12.83
N SER A 120 -4.44 15.40 -12.38
CA SER A 120 -3.26 15.50 -11.53
C SER A 120 -3.47 14.79 -10.18
N ARG A 121 -4.65 14.93 -9.56
CA ARG A 121 -4.99 14.17 -8.35
C ARG A 121 -4.96 12.66 -8.61
N ARG A 122 -5.59 12.21 -9.70
CA ARG A 122 -5.59 10.79 -10.09
C ARG A 122 -4.19 10.25 -10.38
N LEU A 123 -3.28 11.07 -10.91
CA LEU A 123 -1.89 10.66 -11.12
C LEU A 123 -1.18 10.42 -9.79
N VAL A 124 -1.41 11.28 -8.79
CA VAL A 124 -0.89 11.14 -7.43
C VAL A 124 -1.56 9.96 -6.70
N GLU A 125 -2.87 9.80 -6.83
CA GLU A 125 -3.65 8.69 -6.27
C GLU A 125 -3.41 7.35 -6.98
N ARG A 126 -2.78 7.35 -8.16
CA ARG A 126 -2.27 6.12 -8.81
C ARG A 126 -0.94 5.68 -8.21
N THR A 127 -0.16 6.61 -7.66
CA THR A 127 1.08 6.30 -6.95
C THR A 127 0.84 5.90 -5.50
N THR A 128 -0.26 6.34 -4.87
CA THR A 128 -0.65 5.96 -3.51
C THR A 128 -2.09 5.45 -3.49
N ALA A 129 -2.35 4.23 -3.00
CA ALA A 129 -3.71 3.71 -2.93
C ALA A 129 -4.61 4.69 -2.15
N ALA A 130 -5.67 5.21 -2.79
CA ALA A 130 -6.60 6.11 -2.11
C ALA A 130 -7.26 5.37 -0.92
N PRO A 131 -7.35 5.99 0.26
CA PRO A 131 -7.96 5.34 1.42
C PRO A 131 -9.43 5.04 1.12
N ALA A 132 -9.88 3.84 1.50
CA ALA A 132 -11.27 3.44 1.39
C ALA A 132 -12.15 4.41 2.21
N LYS A 133 -13.17 5.01 1.58
CA LYS A 133 -14.12 5.89 2.28
C LYS A 133 -15.21 5.09 2.97
N ILE A 134 -15.65 4.00 2.35
CA ILE A 134 -16.66 3.10 2.88
C ILE A 134 -16.08 1.68 2.92
N THR A 135 -15.84 1.18 4.13
CA THR A 135 -15.43 -0.20 4.38
C THR A 135 -16.62 -0.99 4.92
N ALA A 136 -16.91 -2.16 4.37
CA ALA A 136 -17.84 -3.12 4.96
C ALA A 136 -17.08 -4.16 5.78
N LEU A 137 -17.55 -4.42 6.99
CA LEU A 137 -17.16 -5.55 7.83
C LEU A 137 -18.34 -6.52 7.92
N LEU A 138 -18.13 -7.75 7.44
CA LEU A 138 -19.09 -8.85 7.54
C LEU A 138 -18.63 -9.82 8.61
N THR A 139 -19.52 -10.14 9.56
CA THR A 139 -19.20 -11.04 10.69
C THR A 139 -20.35 -11.98 11.00
N GLU A 140 -20.01 -13.23 11.32
CA GLU A 140 -20.93 -14.18 11.96
C GLU A 140 -21.13 -13.88 13.46
N PRO A 141 -22.19 -14.39 14.12
CA PRO A 141 -22.40 -14.25 15.56
C PRO A 141 -21.21 -14.69 16.41
N ALA A 142 -20.54 -15.77 16.01
CA ALA A 142 -19.38 -16.31 16.73
C ALA A 142 -18.14 -15.38 16.66
N GLY A 143 -18.00 -14.59 15.59
CA GLY A 143 -16.92 -13.62 15.40
C GLY A 143 -17.18 -12.24 16.03
N TRP A 144 -18.36 -12.04 16.62
CA TRP A 144 -18.82 -10.73 17.06
C TRP A 144 -17.93 -10.10 18.14
N ALA A 145 -17.40 -10.90 19.07
CA ALA A 145 -16.52 -10.41 20.13
C ALA A 145 -15.21 -9.81 19.58
N GLY A 146 -14.58 -10.47 18.59
CA GLY A 146 -13.39 -9.94 17.91
C GLY A 146 -13.72 -8.70 17.08
N ALA A 147 -14.90 -8.67 16.43
CA ALA A 147 -15.37 -7.52 15.67
C ALA A 147 -15.54 -6.26 16.54
N VAL A 148 -16.03 -6.39 17.78
CA VAL A 148 -16.14 -5.27 18.73
C VAL A 148 -14.78 -4.62 18.96
N THR A 149 -13.77 -5.44 19.28
CA THR A 149 -12.41 -4.96 19.50
C THR A 149 -11.84 -4.35 18.22
N ALA A 150 -12.04 -4.98 17.07
CA ALA A 150 -11.59 -4.44 15.79
C ALA A 150 -12.23 -3.08 15.46
N VAL A 151 -13.53 -2.90 15.70
CA VAL A 151 -14.20 -1.61 15.50
C VAL A 151 -13.68 -0.54 16.47
N ALA A 152 -13.45 -0.91 17.73
CA ALA A 152 -12.87 0.00 18.72
C ALA A 152 -11.45 0.44 18.31
N THR A 153 -10.62 -0.51 17.89
CA THR A 153 -9.29 -0.22 17.35
C THR A 153 -9.36 0.60 16.07
N ALA A 154 -10.31 0.34 15.17
CA ALA A 154 -10.51 1.12 13.96
C ALA A 154 -10.81 2.59 14.28
N ARG A 155 -11.68 2.87 15.27
CA ARG A 155 -11.94 4.24 15.73
C ARG A 155 -10.70 4.91 16.31
N ALA A 156 -9.87 4.17 17.04
CA ALA A 156 -8.64 4.69 17.64
C ALA A 156 -7.55 4.99 16.60
N ALA A 157 -7.38 4.08 15.63
CA ALA A 157 -6.34 4.14 14.60
C ALA A 157 -6.67 5.10 13.44
N SER A 158 -7.95 5.39 13.20
CA SER A 158 -8.39 6.27 12.11
C SER A 158 -7.87 7.70 12.29
N ALA A 159 -7.30 8.28 11.22
CA ALA A 159 -6.84 9.67 11.22
C ALA A 159 -7.99 10.68 11.38
N ALA A 160 -9.14 10.37 10.79
CA ALA A 160 -10.38 11.16 10.84
C ALA A 160 -11.46 10.47 11.69
N PRO A 161 -12.50 11.19 12.16
CA PRO A 161 -13.63 10.56 12.85
C PRO A 161 -14.26 9.45 12.00
N LEU A 162 -14.27 8.21 12.52
CA LEU A 162 -14.83 7.04 11.86
C LEU A 162 -16.30 6.85 12.29
N THR A 163 -17.23 7.02 11.35
CA THR A 163 -18.65 6.71 11.57
C THR A 163 -18.87 5.21 11.39
N VAL A 164 -19.55 4.56 12.34
CA VAL A 164 -19.88 3.13 12.24
C VAL A 164 -21.38 2.99 12.12
N LEU A 165 -21.85 2.38 11.04
CA LEU A 165 -23.28 2.14 10.79
C LEU A 165 -23.56 0.64 10.78
N ASP A 166 -24.74 0.24 11.23
CA ASP A 166 -25.25 -1.13 11.03
C ASP A 166 -26.05 -1.26 9.71
N ALA A 167 -26.54 -2.47 9.42
CA ALA A 167 -27.36 -2.73 8.23
C ALA A 167 -28.75 -2.05 8.21
N THR A 168 -29.16 -1.40 9.31
CA THR A 168 -30.36 -0.52 9.35
C THR A 168 -30.00 0.92 8.99
N GLY A 169 -28.71 1.26 8.97
CA GLY A 169 -28.20 2.61 8.80
C GLY A 169 -28.32 3.46 10.07
N ALA A 170 -28.48 2.83 11.23
CA ALA A 170 -28.32 3.49 12.52
C ALA A 170 -26.83 3.53 12.88
N GLU A 171 -26.41 4.55 13.63
CA GLU A 171 -25.07 4.55 14.21
C GLU A 171 -24.98 3.38 15.18
N ALA A 172 -24.07 2.45 14.91
CA ALA A 172 -23.79 1.37 15.82
C ALA A 172 -23.30 2.01 17.12
N GLY A 173 -24.06 1.83 18.22
CA GLY A 173 -23.65 2.27 19.55
C GLY A 173 -22.31 1.65 19.97
N PRO A 174 -21.84 1.86 21.21
CA PRO A 174 -20.78 0.98 21.73
C PRO A 174 -21.28 -0.44 21.53
N ILE A 175 -20.52 -1.28 20.82
CA ILE A 175 -20.88 -2.67 20.53
C ILE A 175 -20.71 -3.49 21.83
N GLY A 176 -21.32 -3.02 22.93
CA GLY A 176 -21.19 -3.53 24.29
C GLY A 176 -22.42 -4.30 24.75
N GLY A 177 -23.38 -4.56 23.85
CA GLY A 177 -24.49 -5.48 24.11
C GLY A 177 -24.35 -6.71 23.24
N THR A 178 -24.31 -7.89 23.85
CA THR A 178 -24.37 -9.22 23.20
C THR A 178 -25.73 -9.51 22.54
N THR A 179 -26.49 -8.49 22.17
CA THR A 179 -27.79 -8.55 21.49
C THR A 179 -27.85 -7.40 20.49
N ALA A 180 -28.11 -7.66 19.21
CA ALA A 180 -29.48 -7.67 18.74
C ALA A 180 -29.73 -8.79 17.70
N PRO A 181 -30.46 -9.85 18.06
CA PRO A 181 -31.18 -10.67 17.11
C PRO A 181 -32.27 -9.81 16.43
N GLY A 182 -32.31 -9.79 15.10
CA GLY A 182 -33.52 -9.41 14.35
C GLY A 182 -33.71 -7.97 13.87
N SER A 183 -32.66 -7.16 13.66
CA SER A 183 -32.87 -5.87 12.96
C SER A 183 -33.10 -6.09 11.46
N GLY A 184 -34.14 -5.45 10.92
CA GLY A 184 -34.44 -5.47 9.48
C GLY A 184 -33.28 -4.87 8.67
N ILE A 185 -33.16 -5.23 7.39
CA ILE A 185 -32.25 -4.52 6.48
C ILE A 185 -33.00 -3.36 5.89
N THR A 186 -32.45 -2.16 6.02
CA THR A 186 -32.91 -1.01 5.25
C THR A 186 -32.61 -1.27 3.78
N PRO A 187 -33.58 -1.08 2.86
CA PRO A 187 -33.35 -1.32 1.43
C PRO A 187 -32.05 -0.67 0.93
N ALA A 188 -31.29 -1.38 0.09
CA ALA A 188 -29.95 -0.97 -0.33
C ALA A 188 -29.89 0.49 -0.84
N HIS A 189 -30.90 0.92 -1.60
CA HIS A 189 -30.98 2.29 -2.12
C HIS A 189 -31.09 3.37 -1.02
N GLU A 190 -31.81 3.10 0.08
CA GLU A 190 -31.90 4.03 1.22
C GLU A 190 -30.60 4.04 2.04
N LEU A 191 -30.00 2.87 2.26
CA LEU A 191 -28.75 2.78 3.02
C LEU A 191 -27.59 3.47 2.29
N ARG A 192 -27.53 3.39 0.96
CA ARG A 192 -26.55 4.13 0.14
C ARG A 192 -26.58 5.63 0.37
N ALA A 193 -27.78 6.24 0.39
CA ALA A 193 -27.90 7.68 0.61
C ALA A 193 -27.35 8.08 1.99
N ARG A 194 -27.54 7.24 3.00
CA ARG A 194 -26.97 7.46 4.34
C ARG A 194 -25.46 7.27 4.36
N LEU A 195 -24.95 6.24 3.68
CA LEU A 195 -23.52 5.99 3.53
C LEU A 195 -22.83 7.17 2.84
N ASP A 196 -23.43 7.75 1.80
CA ASP A 196 -22.89 8.94 1.12
C ASP A 196 -22.86 10.17 2.01
N ALA A 197 -23.95 10.41 2.76
CA ALA A 197 -24.02 11.53 3.69
C ALA A 197 -22.95 11.41 4.79
N ALA A 198 -22.74 10.20 5.33
CA ALA A 198 -21.69 9.93 6.31
C ALA A 198 -20.28 10.02 5.69
N ALA A 199 -20.09 9.46 4.49
CA ALA A 199 -18.82 9.48 3.75
C ALA A 199 -18.38 10.89 3.34
N ALA A 200 -19.32 11.84 3.25
CA ALA A 200 -19.02 13.26 3.05
C ALA A 200 -18.39 13.91 4.29
N ALA A 201 -18.62 13.36 5.50
CA ALA A 201 -18.08 13.87 6.75
C ALA A 201 -16.78 13.16 7.20
N GLY A 202 -16.55 11.92 6.78
CA GLY A 202 -15.38 11.13 7.16
C GLY A 202 -15.46 9.68 6.67
N PRO A 203 -14.48 8.81 7.02
CA PRO A 203 -14.56 7.40 6.70
C PRO A 203 -15.75 6.73 7.41
N VAL A 204 -16.32 5.72 6.76
CA VAL A 204 -17.49 4.98 7.23
C VAL A 204 -17.17 3.49 7.27
N LEU A 205 -17.53 2.85 8.38
CA LEU A 205 -17.53 1.40 8.54
C LEU A 205 -18.96 0.89 8.61
N LEU A 206 -19.38 0.12 7.61
CA LEU A 206 -20.65 -0.61 7.61
C LEU A 206 -20.42 -1.98 8.25
N HIS A 207 -21.00 -2.22 9.42
CA HIS A 207 -20.96 -3.52 10.08
C HIS A 207 -22.25 -4.29 9.83
N ALA A 208 -22.14 -5.49 9.25
CA ALA A 208 -23.29 -6.32 8.93
C ALA A 208 -23.03 -7.81 9.15
N ARG A 209 -24.11 -8.58 9.23
CA ARG A 209 -24.05 -10.04 9.33
C ARG A 209 -23.87 -10.66 7.94
N THR A 210 -23.17 -11.78 7.92
CA THR A 210 -22.90 -12.61 6.74
C THR A 210 -24.15 -13.35 6.22
N ASP A 211 -25.12 -13.70 7.07
CA ASP A 211 -26.34 -14.43 6.69
C ASP A 211 -27.38 -13.64 5.87
N ARG A 212 -27.00 -12.51 5.28
CA ARG A 212 -27.89 -11.56 4.61
C ARG A 212 -27.55 -11.39 3.13
N SER A 213 -28.10 -12.27 2.31
CA SER A 213 -27.95 -12.23 0.84
C SER A 213 -28.38 -10.89 0.21
N GLU A 214 -29.25 -10.12 0.88
CA GLU A 214 -29.72 -8.81 0.41
C GLU A 214 -28.61 -7.73 0.42
N LEU A 215 -27.44 -8.01 1.00
CA LEU A 215 -26.31 -7.08 1.07
C LEU A 215 -25.45 -7.05 -0.20
N ALA A 216 -25.60 -7.99 -1.15
CA ALA A 216 -24.74 -8.09 -2.34
C ALA A 216 -24.60 -6.74 -3.09
N GLU A 217 -25.73 -6.07 -3.29
CA GLU A 217 -25.81 -4.76 -3.94
C GLU A 217 -25.09 -3.65 -3.17
N LEU A 218 -25.02 -3.77 -1.83
CA LEU A 218 -24.33 -2.83 -0.94
C LEU A 218 -22.83 -3.10 -0.88
N LEU A 219 -22.40 -4.36 -0.99
CA LEU A 219 -20.98 -4.70 -0.98
C LEU A 219 -20.26 -4.19 -2.22
N ASP A 220 -20.91 -4.28 -3.40
CA ASP A 220 -20.43 -3.64 -4.63
C ASP A 220 -20.36 -2.10 -4.52
N TYR A 221 -21.11 -1.52 -3.57
CA TYR A 221 -21.10 -0.10 -3.24
C TYR A 221 -19.98 0.29 -2.27
N CYS A 222 -19.38 -0.64 -1.53
CA CYS A 222 -18.28 -0.34 -0.61
C CYS A 222 -16.95 -0.26 -1.38
N ASP A 223 -16.02 0.57 -0.90
CA ASP A 223 -14.67 0.64 -1.48
C ASP A 223 -13.84 -0.58 -1.10
N ARG A 224 -14.16 -1.18 0.05
CA ARG A 224 -13.53 -2.37 0.60
C ARG A 224 -14.58 -3.22 1.30
N THR A 225 -14.48 -4.53 1.14
CA THR A 225 -15.25 -5.49 1.94
C THR A 225 -14.29 -6.44 2.64
N VAL A 226 -14.43 -6.56 3.95
CA VAL A 226 -13.72 -7.51 4.79
C VAL A 226 -14.75 -8.47 5.40
N ALA A 227 -14.55 -9.76 5.20
CA ALA A 227 -15.40 -10.81 5.75
C ALA A 227 -14.60 -11.64 6.74
N VAL A 228 -15.03 -11.63 8.01
CA VAL A 228 -14.49 -12.50 9.05
C VAL A 228 -15.25 -13.82 9.01
N LEU A 229 -14.56 -14.88 8.59
CA LEU A 229 -15.14 -16.21 8.35
C LEU A 229 -15.25 -17.01 9.66
N PRO A 230 -16.02 -18.12 9.69
CA PRO A 230 -15.92 -19.10 10.76
C PRO A 230 -14.58 -19.84 10.72
N ALA A 231 -14.20 -20.50 11.82
CA ALA A 231 -12.90 -21.18 11.95
C ALA A 231 -12.73 -22.37 10.98
N ASP A 232 -13.83 -22.92 10.46
CA ASP A 232 -13.82 -23.97 9.43
C ASP A 232 -13.73 -23.41 8.00
N GLY A 233 -13.69 -22.07 7.85
CA GLY A 233 -13.61 -21.37 6.57
C GLY A 233 -14.86 -21.49 5.70
N THR A 234 -15.95 -22.09 6.20
CA THR A 234 -17.15 -22.31 5.40
C THR A 234 -17.98 -21.03 5.32
N LEU A 235 -18.32 -20.63 4.09
CA LEU A 235 -19.31 -19.59 3.81
C LEU A 235 -20.63 -20.27 3.46
N ASP A 236 -21.75 -19.70 3.88
CA ASP A 236 -23.05 -20.05 3.31
C ASP A 236 -23.00 -19.92 1.78
N ALA A 237 -23.51 -20.91 1.04
CA ALA A 237 -23.40 -20.95 -0.41
C ALA A 237 -24.05 -19.72 -1.08
N ALA A 238 -25.17 -19.23 -0.54
CA ALA A 238 -25.85 -18.05 -1.08
C ALA A 238 -25.02 -16.77 -0.85
N LEU A 239 -24.29 -16.68 0.26
CA LEU A 239 -23.34 -15.59 0.51
C LEU A 239 -22.11 -15.71 -0.39
N SER A 240 -21.54 -16.90 -0.53
CA SER A 240 -20.36 -17.13 -1.37
C SER A 240 -20.59 -16.68 -2.82
N ASP A 241 -21.76 -16.97 -3.37
CA ASP A 241 -22.15 -16.56 -4.72
C ASP A 241 -22.41 -15.05 -4.86
N SER A 242 -22.70 -14.37 -3.74
CA SER A 242 -23.11 -12.97 -3.70
C SER A 242 -21.98 -12.00 -3.30
N LEU A 243 -20.87 -12.50 -2.76
CA LEU A 243 -19.75 -11.66 -2.36
C LEU A 243 -19.02 -11.09 -3.59
N PRO A 244 -18.55 -9.83 -3.53
CA PRO A 244 -17.65 -9.30 -4.54
C PRO A 244 -16.42 -10.19 -4.69
N SER A 245 -15.90 -10.30 -5.91
CA SER A 245 -14.72 -11.12 -6.21
C SER A 245 -13.46 -10.62 -5.50
N ASP A 246 -13.43 -9.36 -5.06
CA ASP A 246 -12.32 -8.71 -4.36
C ASP A 246 -12.53 -8.64 -2.83
N VAL A 247 -13.45 -9.45 -2.27
CA VAL A 247 -13.64 -9.53 -0.82
C VAL A 247 -12.36 -10.01 -0.10
N ASN A 248 -11.97 -9.29 0.94
CA ASN A 248 -10.87 -9.69 1.80
C ASN A 248 -11.40 -10.66 2.88
N ARG A 249 -11.07 -11.94 2.75
CA ARG A 249 -11.48 -12.98 3.70
C ARG A 249 -10.43 -13.10 4.79
N VAL A 250 -10.88 -13.05 6.04
CA VAL A 250 -10.01 -13.08 7.21
C VAL A 250 -10.49 -14.16 8.17
N GLU A 251 -9.56 -14.93 8.72
CA GLU A 251 -9.87 -15.93 9.74
C GLU A 251 -10.32 -15.28 11.06
N PRO A 252 -11.20 -15.93 11.83
CA PRO A 252 -11.69 -15.35 13.09
C PRO A 252 -10.63 -15.31 14.20
N THR A 253 -9.51 -16.02 14.03
CA THR A 253 -8.35 -16.05 14.92
C THR A 253 -7.40 -14.87 14.71
N VAL A 254 -7.63 -14.04 13.69
CA VAL A 254 -6.79 -12.87 13.41
C VAL A 254 -6.76 -11.92 14.61
N ASP A 255 -5.62 -11.25 14.80
CA ASP A 255 -5.51 -10.18 15.79
C ASP A 255 -6.56 -9.07 15.51
N PRO A 256 -7.51 -8.83 16.44
CA PRO A 256 -8.49 -7.76 16.29
C PRO A 256 -7.86 -6.37 16.16
N ALA A 257 -6.67 -6.15 16.72
CA ALA A 257 -6.00 -4.86 16.61
C ALA A 257 -5.49 -4.61 15.17
N TRP A 258 -4.85 -5.61 14.56
CA TRP A 258 -4.52 -5.60 13.12
C TRP A 258 -5.77 -5.38 12.27
N LEU A 259 -6.85 -6.15 12.51
CA LEU A 259 -8.09 -6.03 11.75
C LEU A 259 -8.68 -4.62 11.86
N GLY A 260 -8.67 -4.04 13.07
CA GLY A 260 -9.15 -2.68 13.28
C GLY A 260 -8.36 -1.63 12.50
N ARG A 261 -7.02 -1.71 12.51
CA ARG A 261 -6.17 -0.84 11.68
C ARG A 261 -6.49 -1.00 10.20
N ARG A 262 -6.70 -2.24 9.73
CA ARG A 262 -7.07 -2.52 8.34
C ARG A 262 -8.45 -1.97 7.95
N LEU A 263 -9.43 -2.02 8.85
CA LEU A 263 -10.77 -1.49 8.62
C LEU A 263 -10.79 0.04 8.56
N ALA A 264 -9.93 0.68 9.36
CA ALA A 264 -9.76 2.14 9.38
C ALA A 264 -8.95 2.69 8.19
N GLY A 265 -8.39 1.83 7.33
CA GLY A 265 -7.45 2.28 6.31
C GLY A 265 -6.13 2.77 6.92
N ALA A 266 -5.74 2.24 8.08
CA ALA A 266 -4.62 2.69 8.89
C ALA A 266 -3.55 1.59 9.11
N SER A 267 -3.63 0.47 8.39
CA SER A 267 -2.59 -0.56 8.47
C SER A 267 -1.27 -0.05 7.89
N VAL A 268 -0.16 -0.25 8.61
CA VAL A 268 1.15 0.32 8.26
C VAL A 268 2.09 -0.77 7.77
N GLY A 269 2.59 -0.65 6.54
CA GLY A 269 3.70 -1.46 6.05
C GLY A 269 4.98 -0.65 5.94
N ILE A 270 6.13 -1.29 6.19
CA ILE A 270 7.45 -0.66 6.03
C ILE A 270 8.35 -1.41 5.05
N ALA A 271 8.93 -0.67 4.10
CA ALA A 271 9.86 -1.17 3.11
C ALA A 271 11.27 -0.70 3.46
N PHE A 272 12.15 -1.65 3.78
CA PHE A 272 13.55 -1.39 4.07
C PHE A 272 14.40 -1.57 2.82
N GLY A 273 15.03 -0.49 2.36
CA GLY A 273 15.85 -0.50 1.15
C GLY A 273 17.19 -1.22 1.28
N ALA A 274 17.88 -1.39 0.16
CA ALA A 274 19.27 -1.82 0.10
C ALA A 274 20.23 -0.71 0.57
N GLY A 275 21.48 -1.06 0.90
CA GLY A 275 22.52 -0.07 1.27
C GLY A 275 23.64 -0.55 2.19
N GLY A 276 23.85 -1.86 2.35
CA GLY A 276 24.94 -2.43 3.16
C GLY A 276 24.96 -1.89 4.59
N ALA A 277 26.09 -1.31 5.03
CA ALA A 277 26.24 -0.70 6.35
C ALA A 277 25.19 0.37 6.67
N LYS A 278 24.60 1.02 5.67
CA LYS A 278 23.53 2.01 5.89
C LYS A 278 22.24 1.36 6.43
N GLY A 279 22.17 0.03 6.51
CA GLY A 279 21.07 -0.71 7.13
C GLY A 279 20.82 -0.37 8.61
N TRP A 280 21.81 0.16 9.32
CA TRP A 280 21.63 0.75 10.66
C TRP A 280 20.56 1.86 10.69
N ALA A 281 20.42 2.62 9.59
CA ALA A 281 19.39 3.67 9.51
C ALA A 281 17.97 3.09 9.48
N HIS A 282 17.78 1.87 8.98
CA HIS A 282 16.49 1.18 9.03
C HIS A 282 16.05 0.90 10.46
N VAL A 283 17.01 0.48 11.30
CA VAL A 283 16.76 0.22 12.73
C VAL A 283 16.44 1.51 13.48
N GLY A 284 17.14 2.61 13.16
CA GLY A 284 16.81 3.93 13.69
C GLY A 284 15.41 4.40 13.30
N ALA A 285 15.04 4.25 12.03
CA ALA A 285 13.70 4.58 11.57
C ALA A 285 12.62 3.72 12.26
N LEU A 286 12.84 2.41 12.37
CA LEU A 286 11.95 1.48 13.08
C LEU A 286 11.78 1.89 14.55
N ARG A 287 12.87 2.30 15.22
CA ARG A 287 12.84 2.75 16.60
C ARG A 287 11.98 4.00 16.79
N SER A 288 12.17 5.02 15.95
CA SER A 288 11.36 6.24 16.02
C SER A 288 9.89 5.96 15.71
N LEU A 289 9.61 5.05 14.78
CA LEU A 289 8.25 4.61 14.46
C LEU A 289 7.57 3.93 15.67
N GLN A 290 8.26 2.97 16.30
CA GLN A 290 7.77 2.24 17.48
C GLN A 290 7.63 3.15 18.70
N ARG A 291 8.60 4.05 18.96
CA ARG A 291 8.51 5.06 20.04
C ARG A 291 7.33 6.00 19.85
N ALA A 292 6.94 6.28 18.60
CA ALA A 292 5.76 7.07 18.28
C ALA A 292 4.43 6.28 18.43
N GLY A 293 4.48 4.98 18.79
CA GLY A 293 3.33 4.13 19.05
C GLY A 293 2.72 3.48 17.80
N TYR A 294 3.43 3.46 16.67
CA TYR A 294 2.95 2.76 15.48
C TYR A 294 3.38 1.30 15.48
N VAL A 295 2.44 0.44 15.09
CA VAL A 295 2.66 -0.99 14.89
C VAL A 295 2.88 -1.25 13.41
N VAL A 296 3.84 -2.11 13.08
CA VAL A 296 4.11 -2.55 11.71
C VAL A 296 3.26 -3.79 11.42
N ASP A 297 2.44 -3.71 10.39
CA ASP A 297 1.51 -4.77 9.97
C ASP A 297 2.04 -5.61 8.81
N ALA A 298 3.03 -5.12 8.06
CA ALA A 298 3.70 -5.85 6.98
C ALA A 298 5.10 -5.28 6.72
N VAL A 299 6.00 -6.12 6.22
CA VAL A 299 7.38 -5.74 5.94
C VAL A 299 7.79 -6.16 4.54
N ALA A 300 8.55 -5.30 3.86
CA ALA A 300 9.27 -5.66 2.65
C ALA A 300 10.74 -5.26 2.78
N GLY A 301 11.65 -6.04 2.21
CA GLY A 301 13.07 -5.73 2.32
C GLY A 301 13.92 -6.18 1.13
N SER A 302 14.93 -5.38 0.80
CA SER A 302 15.95 -5.67 -0.21
C SER A 302 17.33 -5.65 0.43
N SER A 303 18.20 -6.62 0.09
CA SER A 303 19.57 -6.70 0.63
C SER A 303 19.60 -6.70 2.16
N ILE A 304 20.41 -5.84 2.79
CA ILE A 304 20.40 -5.63 4.25
C ILE A 304 19.01 -5.28 4.81
N GLY A 305 18.16 -4.62 4.03
CA GLY A 305 16.78 -4.32 4.41
C GLY A 305 15.93 -5.58 4.53
N ALA A 306 16.23 -6.65 3.78
CA ALA A 306 15.57 -7.94 3.95
C ALA A 306 15.88 -8.58 5.31
N TRP A 307 17.11 -8.44 5.80
CA TRP A 307 17.53 -8.96 7.10
C TRP A 307 16.87 -8.21 8.26
N VAL A 308 16.93 -6.88 8.24
CA VAL A 308 16.20 -6.03 9.20
C VAL A 308 14.71 -6.35 9.14
N GLY A 309 14.17 -6.53 7.93
CA GLY A 309 12.77 -6.84 7.74
C GLY A 309 12.36 -8.20 8.27
N ALA A 310 13.18 -9.24 8.09
CA ALA A 310 12.92 -10.58 8.61
C ALA A 310 12.93 -10.63 10.14
N TRP A 311 13.87 -9.93 10.78
CA TRP A 311 13.88 -9.84 12.25
C TRP A 311 12.69 -9.05 12.78
N THR A 312 12.29 -7.97 12.13
CA THR A 312 11.03 -7.28 12.45
C THR A 312 9.83 -8.22 12.28
N ALA A 313 9.78 -8.99 11.19
CA ALA A 313 8.70 -9.93 10.89
C ALA A 313 8.63 -11.14 11.85
N LEU A 314 9.72 -11.42 12.58
CA LEU A 314 9.72 -12.35 13.72
C LEU A 314 9.11 -11.75 14.99
N GLY A 315 8.68 -10.48 14.96
CA GLY A 315 8.13 -9.77 16.11
C GLY A 315 9.18 -9.09 16.99
N HIS A 316 10.43 -8.98 16.52
CA HIS A 316 11.48 -8.28 17.27
C HIS A 316 11.29 -6.76 17.22
N ASP A 317 11.49 -6.11 18.37
CA ASP A 317 11.52 -4.65 18.46
C ASP A 317 12.84 -4.07 17.93
N ALA A 318 12.89 -2.76 17.73
CA ALA A 318 14.08 -2.09 17.19
C ALA A 318 15.33 -2.28 18.05
N GLY A 319 15.18 -2.49 19.38
CA GLY A 319 16.30 -2.75 20.28
C GLY A 319 16.90 -4.14 20.06
N THR A 320 16.06 -5.15 19.93
CA THR A 320 16.47 -6.53 19.62
C THR A 320 17.09 -6.62 18.23
N VAL A 321 16.48 -5.97 17.24
CA VAL A 321 17.01 -5.89 15.86
C VAL A 321 18.37 -5.18 15.83
N GLU A 322 18.54 -4.09 16.61
CA GLU A 322 19.83 -3.43 16.76
C GLU A 322 20.89 -4.38 17.32
N GLN A 323 20.55 -5.12 18.38
CA GLN A 323 21.48 -6.01 19.05
C GLN A 323 21.91 -7.17 18.12
N LEU A 324 20.97 -7.75 17.36
CA LEU A 324 21.28 -8.73 16.33
C LEU A 324 22.21 -8.17 15.26
N LEU A 325 22.00 -6.93 14.82
CA LEU A 325 22.87 -6.29 13.83
C LEU A 325 24.27 -6.06 14.41
N ARG A 326 24.38 -5.69 15.70
CA ARG A 326 25.68 -5.47 16.38
C ARG A 326 26.45 -6.77 16.54
N ASP A 327 25.77 -7.84 16.92
CA ASP A 327 26.41 -9.13 17.19
C ASP A 327 26.80 -9.88 15.91
N ARG A 328 26.10 -9.65 14.80
CA ARG A 328 26.20 -10.47 13.59
C ARG A 328 26.83 -9.77 12.38
N PHE A 329 26.79 -8.45 12.35
CA PHE A 329 27.32 -7.61 11.27
C PHE A 329 28.34 -6.59 11.79
N ASP A 330 29.16 -6.98 12.76
CA ASP A 330 30.32 -6.20 13.17
C ASP A 330 31.39 -6.13 12.04
N ALA A 331 32.41 -5.30 12.25
CA ALA A 331 33.45 -5.07 11.26
C ALA A 331 34.22 -6.36 10.88
N ASP A 332 34.41 -7.28 11.81
CA ASP A 332 35.16 -8.52 11.60
C ASP A 332 34.32 -9.58 10.88
N ALA A 333 33.04 -9.71 11.23
CA ALA A 333 32.08 -10.60 10.59
C ALA A 333 31.80 -10.17 9.14
N VAL A 334 31.53 -8.88 8.93
CA VAL A 334 31.38 -8.27 7.59
C VAL A 334 32.65 -8.53 6.79
N GLN A 335 33.81 -8.25 7.39
CA GLN A 335 35.07 -8.49 6.71
C GLN A 335 35.31 -9.98 6.40
N ALA A 336 34.90 -10.91 7.25
CA ALA A 336 34.99 -12.35 6.99
C ALA A 336 34.06 -12.80 5.86
N MET A 337 32.83 -12.29 5.79
CA MET A 337 31.89 -12.53 4.69
C MET A 337 32.48 -12.04 3.35
N PHE A 338 33.00 -10.81 3.31
CA PHE A 338 33.48 -10.18 2.09
C PHE A 338 34.91 -10.57 1.68
N ARG A 339 35.78 -10.98 2.63
CA ARG A 339 37.11 -11.55 2.31
C ARG A 339 37.01 -12.93 1.68
N ARG A 340 36.09 -13.77 2.16
CA ARG A 340 35.89 -15.12 1.64
C ARG A 340 35.22 -15.06 0.26
N GLY A 341 34.13 -14.29 0.12
CA GLY A 341 33.37 -14.21 -1.14
C GLY A 341 33.00 -15.59 -1.70
N GLY A 342 32.43 -15.65 -2.90
CA GLY A 342 32.17 -16.94 -3.56
C GLY A 342 31.31 -17.90 -2.72
N ALA A 343 31.52 -19.21 -2.86
CA ALA A 343 30.73 -20.24 -2.17
C ALA A 343 30.93 -20.25 -0.65
N ASP A 344 32.15 -19.97 -0.17
CA ASP A 344 32.46 -19.95 1.27
C ASP A 344 31.74 -18.80 1.99
N GLY A 345 31.64 -17.63 1.34
CA GLY A 345 30.86 -16.51 1.85
C GLY A 345 29.36 -16.81 1.88
N THR A 346 28.81 -17.44 0.84
CA THR A 346 27.42 -17.88 0.80
C THR A 346 27.09 -18.86 1.94
N ALA A 347 27.98 -19.81 2.25
CA ALA A 347 27.78 -20.75 3.34
C ALA A 347 27.74 -20.06 4.73
N VAL A 348 28.57 -19.03 4.94
CA VAL A 348 28.53 -18.20 6.16
C VAL A 348 27.20 -17.45 6.27
N MET A 349 26.72 -16.84 5.18
CA MET A 349 25.43 -16.16 5.17
C MET A 349 24.27 -17.12 5.46
N ALA A 350 24.28 -18.32 4.85
CA ALA A 350 23.24 -19.31 5.06
C ALA A 350 23.19 -19.82 6.50
N ARG A 351 24.35 -20.03 7.12
CA ARG A 351 24.43 -20.39 8.54
C ARG A 351 23.86 -19.28 9.42
N LEU A 352 24.29 -18.03 9.18
CA LEU A 352 23.80 -16.89 9.97
C LEU A 352 22.29 -16.68 9.81
N ALA A 353 21.77 -16.84 8.59
CA ALA A 353 20.35 -16.69 8.30
C ALA A 353 19.55 -17.73 9.08
N ARG A 354 19.95 -19.00 9.05
CA ARG A 354 19.31 -20.07 9.83
C ARG A 354 19.39 -19.84 11.34
N GLU A 355 20.55 -19.44 11.86
CA GLU A 355 20.73 -19.20 13.30
C GLU A 355 19.89 -18.04 13.83
N THR A 356 19.73 -16.97 13.05
CA THR A 356 19.03 -15.75 13.49
C THR A 356 17.54 -15.75 13.19
N THR A 357 17.08 -16.62 12.29
CA THR A 357 15.66 -16.79 11.95
C THR A 357 15.06 -18.08 12.49
N ALA A 358 15.86 -18.92 13.15
CA ALA A 358 15.49 -20.26 13.59
C ALA A 358 14.94 -21.15 12.44
N ASP A 359 15.36 -20.89 11.20
CA ASP A 359 14.93 -21.61 9.99
C ASP A 359 13.40 -21.61 9.80
N VAL A 360 12.76 -20.51 10.22
CA VAL A 360 11.30 -20.33 10.15
C VAL A 360 10.81 -20.25 8.69
N ALA A 361 9.58 -20.70 8.46
CA ALA A 361 8.86 -20.49 7.20
C ALA A 361 8.17 -19.11 7.19
N PHE A 362 7.89 -18.53 6.02
CA PHE A 362 7.16 -17.25 5.96
C PHE A 362 5.79 -17.30 6.64
N ALA A 363 5.11 -18.45 6.57
CA ALA A 363 3.78 -18.64 7.15
C ALA A 363 3.77 -18.57 8.70
N ASP A 364 4.91 -18.80 9.35
CA ASP A 364 5.05 -18.82 10.81
C ASP A 364 5.58 -17.48 11.36
N LEU A 365 5.75 -16.47 10.51
CA LEU A 365 6.15 -15.12 10.92
C LEU A 365 5.02 -14.42 11.67
N ALA A 366 5.37 -13.54 12.60
CA ALA A 366 4.39 -12.76 13.35
C ALA A 366 3.67 -11.70 12.50
N MET A 367 4.23 -11.36 11.33
CA MET A 367 3.59 -10.54 10.30
C MET A 367 4.11 -10.89 8.90
N PRO A 368 3.38 -10.56 7.82
CA PRO A 368 3.83 -10.81 6.46
C PRO A 368 5.16 -10.14 6.14
N LEU A 369 6.06 -10.90 5.52
CA LEU A 369 7.34 -10.44 5.00
C LEU A 369 7.42 -10.72 3.49
N THR A 370 7.86 -9.74 2.72
CA THR A 370 8.31 -9.96 1.34
C THR A 370 9.81 -9.67 1.23
N VAL A 371 10.58 -10.68 0.83
CA VAL A 371 12.01 -10.51 0.52
C VAL A 371 12.18 -10.33 -0.99
N LEU A 372 12.77 -9.21 -1.41
CA LEU A 372 13.00 -8.94 -2.83
C LEU A 372 14.36 -9.47 -3.31
N THR A 373 14.31 -10.09 -4.49
CA THR A 373 15.47 -10.49 -5.30
C THR A 373 15.26 -10.08 -6.75
N ALA A 374 16.26 -10.30 -7.61
CA ALA A 374 16.15 -10.14 -9.05
C ALA A 374 16.54 -11.45 -9.75
N ASP A 375 15.77 -11.87 -10.75
CA ASP A 375 16.12 -13.02 -11.59
C ASP A 375 16.92 -12.59 -12.81
N LEU A 376 18.17 -13.06 -12.90
CA LEU A 376 19.03 -12.80 -14.06
C LEU A 376 18.55 -13.51 -15.32
N SER A 377 17.84 -14.63 -15.20
CA SER A 377 17.34 -15.40 -16.34
C SER A 377 16.17 -14.66 -17.01
N ALA A 378 15.19 -14.24 -16.21
CA ALA A 378 13.97 -13.61 -16.69
C ALA A 378 13.99 -12.06 -16.67
N GLN A 379 15.05 -11.46 -16.12
CA GLN A 379 15.30 -10.01 -16.09
C GLN A 379 14.20 -9.19 -15.38
N HIS A 380 13.60 -9.73 -14.32
CA HIS A 380 12.58 -9.04 -13.55
C HIS A 380 12.80 -9.21 -12.02
N PRO A 381 12.19 -8.34 -11.19
CA PRO A 381 12.15 -8.53 -9.75
C PRO A 381 11.39 -9.80 -9.37
N VAL A 382 11.80 -10.46 -8.29
CA VAL A 382 11.15 -11.64 -7.74
C VAL A 382 10.90 -11.42 -6.25
N SER A 383 9.63 -11.47 -5.87
CA SER A 383 9.18 -11.47 -4.48
C SER A 383 9.24 -12.90 -3.92
N LEU A 384 9.91 -13.07 -2.79
CA LEU A 384 9.96 -14.32 -2.05
C LEU A 384 9.07 -14.18 -0.81
N THR A 385 8.05 -15.05 -0.73
CA THR A 385 7.02 -15.05 0.32
C THR A 385 6.64 -16.46 0.80
N GLU A 386 7.21 -17.51 0.20
CA GLU A 386 6.78 -18.91 0.44
C GLU A 386 7.93 -19.88 0.71
N ASP A 387 9.18 -19.50 0.43
CA ASP A 387 10.37 -20.35 0.66
C ASP A 387 10.79 -20.35 2.15
N GLY A 388 11.86 -21.06 2.52
CA GLY A 388 12.49 -20.84 3.83
C GLY A 388 13.00 -19.40 3.96
N VAL A 389 12.70 -18.71 5.07
CA VAL A 389 13.13 -17.31 5.25
C VAL A 389 14.66 -17.19 5.15
N ALA A 390 15.38 -18.18 5.68
CA ALA A 390 16.84 -18.20 5.61
C ALA A 390 17.37 -18.23 4.15
N ASP A 391 16.77 -19.03 3.28
CA ASP A 391 17.18 -19.13 1.87
C ASP A 391 16.86 -17.84 1.11
N ALA A 392 15.71 -17.23 1.40
CA ALA A 392 15.35 -15.93 0.83
C ALA A 392 16.35 -14.83 1.22
N LEU A 393 16.78 -14.79 2.48
CA LEU A 393 17.80 -13.84 2.96
C LEU A 393 19.16 -14.02 2.29
N VAL A 394 19.56 -15.26 2.01
CA VAL A 394 20.79 -15.56 1.27
C VAL A 394 20.68 -15.04 -0.17
N ALA A 395 19.56 -15.32 -0.85
CA ALA A 395 19.33 -14.82 -2.20
C ALA A 395 19.31 -13.27 -2.24
N ALA A 396 18.67 -12.62 -1.26
CA ALA A 396 18.61 -11.18 -1.14
C ALA A 396 19.98 -10.50 -0.90
N MET A 397 20.95 -11.20 -0.30
CA MET A 397 22.33 -10.69 -0.12
C MET A 397 23.33 -11.22 -1.15
N THR A 398 22.86 -11.83 -2.24
CA THR A 398 23.71 -12.34 -3.32
C THR A 398 24.07 -11.21 -4.30
N VAL A 399 24.98 -10.31 -3.87
CA VAL A 399 25.43 -9.17 -4.68
C VAL A 399 26.22 -9.65 -5.91
N PRO A 400 25.83 -9.26 -7.15
CA PRO A 400 26.54 -9.65 -8.37
C PRO A 400 28.01 -9.27 -8.34
N GLY A 401 28.88 -10.20 -8.75
CA GLY A 401 30.34 -10.04 -8.75
C GLY A 401 31.02 -10.35 -7.42
N LEU A 402 30.27 -10.45 -6.32
CA LEU A 402 30.78 -10.83 -4.99
C LEU A 402 30.41 -12.28 -4.65
N TYR A 403 29.18 -12.69 -4.96
CA TYR A 403 28.64 -14.03 -4.69
C TYR A 403 28.05 -14.66 -5.96
N PRO A 404 28.07 -16.00 -6.10
CA PRO A 404 27.41 -16.69 -7.19
C PRO A 404 25.88 -16.58 -7.05
N PRO A 405 25.11 -16.40 -8.15
CA PRO A 405 23.64 -16.39 -8.09
C PRO A 405 23.06 -17.63 -7.45
N VAL A 406 22.04 -17.46 -6.60
CA VAL A 406 21.29 -18.56 -6.00
C VAL A 406 20.39 -19.18 -7.07
N ARG A 407 20.39 -20.51 -7.18
CA ARG A 407 19.51 -21.23 -8.12
C ARG A 407 18.25 -21.69 -7.40
N ARG A 408 17.10 -21.35 -7.97
CA ARG A 408 15.77 -21.81 -7.53
C ARG A 408 14.98 -22.28 -8.75
N GLY A 409 14.92 -23.59 -8.98
CA GLY A 409 14.44 -24.13 -10.26
C GLY A 409 15.27 -23.57 -11.42
N ASP A 410 14.59 -22.96 -12.40
CA ASP A 410 15.20 -22.30 -13.57
C ASP A 410 15.67 -20.86 -13.30
N GLN A 411 15.37 -20.32 -12.12
CA GLN A 411 15.71 -18.94 -11.76
C GLN A 411 17.15 -18.81 -11.26
N ARG A 412 17.76 -17.66 -11.56
CA ARG A 412 19.09 -17.28 -11.08
C ARG A 412 18.97 -15.98 -10.30
N LEU A 413 18.76 -16.12 -9.00
CA LEU A 413 18.45 -15.02 -8.09
C LEU A 413 19.71 -14.30 -7.61
N VAL A 414 19.64 -12.97 -7.59
CA VAL A 414 20.65 -12.06 -7.04
C VAL A 414 19.98 -10.96 -6.20
N ASP A 415 20.80 -10.19 -5.48
CA ASP A 415 20.37 -9.03 -4.70
C ASP A 415 19.53 -8.06 -5.55
N ALA A 416 18.36 -7.68 -5.04
CA ALA A 416 17.42 -6.78 -5.71
C ALA A 416 17.93 -5.34 -5.86
N VAL A 417 19.06 -4.95 -5.26
CA VAL A 417 19.67 -3.62 -5.46
C VAL A 417 19.80 -3.26 -6.94
N VAL A 418 19.92 -4.24 -7.83
CA VAL A 418 20.05 -4.05 -9.29
C VAL A 418 18.75 -3.64 -10.02
N LEU A 419 17.57 -3.83 -9.41
CA LEU A 419 16.27 -3.47 -10.01
C LEU A 419 15.32 -2.78 -9.02
N THR A 420 15.20 -3.32 -7.81
CA THR A 420 14.27 -2.90 -6.76
C THR A 420 15.00 -2.62 -5.45
N PRO A 421 15.85 -1.57 -5.41
CA PRO A 421 16.57 -1.21 -4.20
C PRO A 421 15.66 -0.79 -3.04
N VAL A 422 14.45 -0.29 -3.30
CA VAL A 422 13.46 0.04 -2.25
C VAL A 422 12.13 -0.66 -2.60
N PRO A 423 11.73 -1.71 -1.88
CA PRO A 423 10.63 -2.58 -2.29
C PRO A 423 9.23 -2.08 -1.92
N THR A 424 8.93 -0.80 -2.15
CA THR A 424 7.64 -0.19 -1.74
C THR A 424 6.43 -0.93 -2.32
N ALA A 425 6.48 -1.31 -3.60
CA ALA A 425 5.38 -1.99 -4.27
C ALA A 425 5.09 -3.40 -3.73
N ALA A 426 6.03 -4.02 -3.02
CA ALA A 426 5.81 -5.32 -2.38
C ALA A 426 4.96 -5.22 -1.10
N LEU A 427 4.72 -4.01 -0.60
CA LEU A 427 3.72 -3.74 0.43
C LEU A 427 2.30 -3.63 -0.15
N ALA A 428 2.01 -4.32 -1.25
CA ALA A 428 0.67 -4.37 -1.81
C ALA A 428 -0.27 -4.98 -0.76
N GLY A 429 -1.36 -4.27 -0.44
CA GLY A 429 -2.34 -4.73 0.53
C GLY A 429 -2.20 -4.16 1.95
N VAL A 430 -1.26 -3.26 2.24
CA VAL A 430 -1.37 -2.32 3.38
C VAL A 430 -1.94 -0.97 2.95
N ASP A 431 -2.39 -0.17 3.91
CA ASP A 431 -3.00 1.14 3.63
C ASP A 431 -1.99 2.29 3.60
N VAL A 432 -1.07 2.29 4.56
CA VAL A 432 -0.04 3.31 4.70
C VAL A 432 1.32 2.65 4.52
N THR A 433 2.05 3.06 3.48
CA THR A 433 3.38 2.54 3.20
C THR A 433 4.46 3.52 3.62
N ILE A 434 5.45 3.02 4.36
CA ILE A 434 6.67 3.74 4.72
C ILE A 434 7.81 3.14 3.90
N ALA A 435 8.60 3.97 3.22
CA ALA A 435 9.78 3.50 2.49
C ALA A 435 11.05 4.15 3.03
N VAL A 436 11.97 3.34 3.56
CA VAL A 436 13.25 3.81 4.10
C VAL A 436 14.34 3.62 3.06
N ASN A 437 14.82 4.74 2.51
CA ASN A 437 15.76 4.78 1.40
C ASN A 437 17.17 5.18 1.82
N SER A 438 18.08 4.21 1.81
CA SER A 438 19.49 4.42 2.12
C SER A 438 20.37 4.79 0.91
N LEU A 439 19.79 4.85 -0.30
CA LEU A 439 20.48 5.24 -1.54
C LEU A 439 20.10 6.66 -1.99
N GLY A 440 19.69 7.50 -1.04
CA GLY A 440 19.32 8.89 -1.28
C GLY A 440 20.45 9.71 -1.90
N ARG A 441 20.11 10.60 -2.83
CA ARG A 441 21.09 11.47 -3.51
C ARG A 441 21.58 12.65 -2.66
N GLN A 442 20.85 12.99 -1.60
CA GLN A 442 21.15 14.13 -0.73
C GLN A 442 22.07 13.71 0.42
N ALA A 443 23.37 13.65 0.17
CA ALA A 443 24.37 13.41 1.20
C ALA A 443 24.66 14.67 2.03
N LEU A 444 25.20 14.47 3.23
CA LEU A 444 25.85 15.50 4.03
C LEU A 444 27.31 15.67 3.53
N PRO A 445 27.86 16.89 3.52
CA PRO A 445 29.25 17.11 3.15
C PRO A 445 30.22 16.44 4.14
N ALA A 446 29.86 16.40 5.42
CA ALA A 446 30.58 15.72 6.50
C ALA A 446 29.59 15.23 7.56
N TRP A 447 30.01 14.26 8.37
CA TRP A 447 29.25 13.85 9.55
C TRP A 447 29.31 14.95 10.63
N PRO A 448 28.20 15.25 11.32
CA PRO A 448 28.21 16.21 12.43
C PRO A 448 29.24 15.84 13.50
N GLY A 449 30.10 16.80 13.87
CA GLY A 449 31.05 16.66 14.98
C GLY A 449 32.21 15.70 14.76
N ALA A 450 32.52 15.30 13.52
CA ALA A 450 33.49 14.25 13.23
C ALA A 450 34.60 14.65 12.25
N PRO A 451 35.86 14.20 12.45
CA PRO A 451 36.88 14.23 11.40
C PRO A 451 36.50 13.29 10.23
N GLU A 452 37.00 13.60 9.03
CA GLU A 452 36.76 12.75 7.86
C GLU A 452 37.34 11.34 8.06
N PRO A 453 36.59 10.28 7.72
CA PRO A 453 37.09 8.92 7.80
C PRO A 453 38.19 8.66 6.76
N GLU A 454 39.22 7.92 7.17
CA GLU A 454 40.32 7.49 6.32
C GLU A 454 39.82 6.49 5.26
N ARG A 455 40.02 6.80 3.97
CA ARG A 455 39.55 5.99 2.84
C ARG A 455 40.59 4.95 2.43
N ALA A 456 40.38 3.69 2.80
CA ALA A 456 41.08 2.58 2.16
C ALA A 456 40.19 1.98 1.06
N ALA A 457 40.27 2.53 -0.16
CA ALA A 457 39.53 2.04 -1.32
C ALA A 457 40.02 0.63 -1.73
N ARG A 458 39.09 -0.29 -1.99
CA ARG A 458 39.39 -1.62 -2.56
C ARG A 458 38.69 -1.78 -3.90
N ASP A 459 39.29 -2.47 -4.86
CA ASP A 459 38.76 -2.62 -6.24
C ASP A 459 37.33 -3.17 -6.31
N ARG A 460 36.93 -4.02 -5.35
CA ARG A 460 35.56 -4.57 -5.26
C ARG A 460 34.50 -3.56 -4.80
N ASP A 461 34.91 -2.46 -4.14
CA ASP A 461 33.98 -1.43 -3.70
C ASP A 461 33.33 -0.72 -4.89
N ALA A 462 34.12 -0.48 -5.94
CA ALA A 462 33.66 0.18 -7.15
C ALA A 462 32.51 -0.58 -7.83
N VAL A 463 32.46 -1.92 -7.72
CA VAL A 463 31.35 -2.73 -8.25
C VAL A 463 30.05 -2.42 -7.51
N VAL A 464 30.07 -2.52 -6.18
CA VAL A 464 28.87 -2.27 -5.35
C VAL A 464 28.44 -0.81 -5.43
N GLU A 465 29.39 0.13 -5.37
CA GLU A 465 29.12 1.56 -5.51
C GLU A 465 28.53 1.92 -6.88
N SER A 466 28.98 1.25 -7.95
CA SER A 466 28.39 1.42 -9.29
C SER A 466 26.95 0.89 -9.35
N LEU A 467 26.66 -0.24 -8.69
CA LEU A 467 25.29 -0.76 -8.57
C LEU A 467 24.39 0.19 -7.78
N GLU A 468 24.85 0.66 -6.61
CA GLU A 468 24.12 1.66 -5.80
C GLU A 468 23.85 2.94 -6.61
N LEU A 469 24.86 3.44 -7.33
CA LEU A 469 24.75 4.65 -8.15
C LEU A 469 23.75 4.45 -9.29
N ALA A 470 23.87 3.36 -10.04
CA ALA A 470 22.98 3.03 -11.16
C ALA A 470 21.52 2.91 -10.69
N SER A 471 21.30 2.35 -9.51
CA SER A 471 19.97 2.14 -8.95
C SER A 471 19.42 3.32 -8.15
N SER A 472 20.20 4.40 -7.95
CA SER A 472 19.76 5.58 -7.17
C SER A 472 18.51 6.25 -7.73
N GLY A 473 18.34 6.24 -9.06
CA GLY A 473 17.13 6.76 -9.71
C GLY A 473 15.90 5.91 -9.42
N ALA A 474 16.04 4.58 -9.50
CA ALA A 474 14.99 3.64 -9.16
C ALA A 474 14.62 3.70 -7.67
N ALA A 475 15.62 3.79 -6.79
CA ALA A 475 15.41 3.97 -5.35
C ALA A 475 14.59 5.22 -5.05
N ALA A 476 14.93 6.36 -5.66
CA ALA A 476 14.18 7.60 -5.48
C ALA A 476 12.72 7.47 -5.96
N ALA A 477 12.49 6.88 -7.14
CA ALA A 477 11.15 6.69 -7.69
C ALA A 477 10.30 5.73 -6.82
N GLN A 478 10.87 4.61 -6.39
CA GLN A 478 10.22 3.63 -5.52
C GLN A 478 9.88 4.21 -4.15
N THR A 479 10.78 5.04 -3.60
CA THR A 479 10.55 5.74 -2.32
C THR A 479 9.44 6.77 -2.44
N ALA A 480 9.43 7.55 -3.53
CA ALA A 480 8.41 8.57 -3.79
C ALA A 480 7.00 7.98 -4.00
N ALA A 481 6.89 6.69 -4.33
CA ALA A 481 5.62 5.98 -4.41
C ALA A 481 5.04 5.60 -3.03
N ALA A 482 5.82 5.71 -1.95
CA ALA A 482 5.31 5.42 -0.61
C ALA A 482 4.43 6.56 -0.10
N SER A 483 3.46 6.23 0.76
CA SER A 483 2.64 7.23 1.45
C SER A 483 3.51 8.13 2.34
N VAL A 484 4.57 7.55 2.94
CA VAL A 484 5.52 8.23 3.81
C VAL A 484 6.96 7.91 3.36
N PRO A 485 7.57 8.73 2.50
CA PRO A 485 8.96 8.56 2.10
C PRO A 485 9.91 8.97 3.22
N VAL A 486 10.88 8.11 3.56
CA VAL A 486 11.91 8.36 4.57
C VAL A 486 13.27 8.21 3.92
N THR A 487 14.02 9.30 3.80
CA THR A 487 15.36 9.29 3.18
C THR A 487 16.40 9.85 4.14
N PRO A 488 17.03 8.99 4.96
CA PRO A 488 18.12 9.40 5.83
C PRO A 488 19.28 10.04 5.06
N ARG A 489 19.91 11.04 5.67
CA ARG A 489 21.05 11.76 5.09
C ARG A 489 22.34 11.33 5.76
N PHE A 490 23.34 10.99 4.96
CA PHE A 490 24.59 10.44 5.47
C PHE A 490 25.78 11.32 5.10
N GLY A 491 26.76 11.42 5.99
CA GLY A 491 28.09 11.93 5.64
C GLY A 491 28.89 10.93 4.80
N PRO A 492 30.13 11.27 4.44
CA PRO A 492 31.02 10.37 3.70
C PRO A 492 31.15 9.01 4.39
N GLY A 493 31.05 7.94 3.61
CA GLY A 493 31.16 6.55 4.07
C GLY A 493 30.89 5.56 2.94
N THR A 494 31.29 4.32 3.15
CA THR A 494 31.13 3.20 2.21
C THR A 494 30.06 2.22 2.71
N TRP A 495 29.62 1.33 1.83
CA TRP A 495 28.69 0.23 2.16
C TRP A 495 29.27 -0.76 3.18
N ARG A 496 30.55 -0.66 3.57
CA ARG A 496 31.23 -1.50 4.59
C ARG A 496 31.51 -0.77 5.90
N ASP A 497 31.15 0.49 6.06
CA ASP A 497 31.49 1.27 7.26
C ASP A 497 30.56 1.02 8.45
N PHE A 498 30.43 -0.24 8.87
CA PHE A 498 29.66 -0.64 10.05
C PHE A 498 30.18 -0.02 11.36
N ARG A 499 31.42 0.51 11.37
CA ARG A 499 31.99 1.31 12.48
C ARG A 499 31.24 2.61 12.76
N HIS A 500 30.43 3.09 11.80
CA HIS A 500 29.60 4.29 11.95
C HIS A 500 28.15 3.96 12.33
N ALA A 501 27.90 2.78 12.92
CA ALA A 501 26.58 2.31 13.34
C ALA A 501 25.74 3.40 14.02
N ASP A 502 26.27 4.05 15.05
CA ASP A 502 25.54 5.06 15.82
C ASP A 502 25.16 6.29 14.98
N ARG A 503 25.98 6.65 13.99
CA ARG A 503 25.68 7.78 13.09
C ARG A 503 24.57 7.44 12.11
N PHE A 504 24.60 6.22 11.55
CA PHE A 504 23.53 5.74 10.67
C PHE A 504 22.22 5.55 11.43
N LEU A 505 22.26 5.01 12.65
CA LEU A 505 21.12 4.91 13.56
C LEU A 505 20.48 6.29 13.78
N ALA A 506 21.28 7.28 14.19
CA ALA A 506 20.80 8.63 14.43
C ALA A 506 20.19 9.27 13.17
N ALA A 507 20.81 9.09 12.00
CA ALA A 507 20.27 9.59 10.74
C ALA A 507 18.91 8.95 10.38
N GLY A 508 18.73 7.66 10.69
CA GLY A 508 17.47 6.95 10.54
C GLY A 508 16.39 7.46 11.48
N GLU A 509 16.72 7.65 12.76
CA GLU A 509 15.83 8.23 13.76
C GLU A 509 15.35 9.63 13.35
N GLU A 510 16.28 10.50 12.97
CA GLU A 510 16.00 11.88 12.55
C GLU A 510 15.08 11.93 11.32
N ALA A 511 15.38 11.12 10.30
CA ALA A 511 14.58 11.10 9.07
C ALA A 511 13.15 10.59 9.31
N MET A 512 12.98 9.57 10.15
CA MET A 512 11.65 9.09 10.51
C MET A 512 10.90 10.11 11.36
N GLU A 513 11.55 10.77 12.31
CA GLU A 513 10.95 11.82 13.14
C GLU A 513 10.39 12.97 12.29
N GLN A 514 11.13 13.39 11.26
CA GLN A 514 10.66 14.40 10.29
C GLN A 514 9.42 13.90 9.51
N ALA A 515 9.38 12.62 9.17
CA ALA A 515 8.29 11.99 8.42
C ALA A 515 7.05 11.66 9.27
N LEU A 516 7.14 11.64 10.61
CA LEU A 516 6.02 11.30 11.51
C LEU A 516 4.80 12.22 11.33
N SER A 517 5.01 13.48 10.92
CA SER A 517 3.91 14.41 10.65
C SER A 517 3.04 13.95 9.49
N GLY A 518 3.65 13.46 8.41
CA GLY A 518 2.96 12.86 7.27
C GLY A 518 2.24 11.57 7.66
N LEU A 519 2.87 10.73 8.48
CA LEU A 519 2.24 9.50 8.99
C LEU A 519 1.00 9.80 9.86
N ARG A 520 1.07 10.79 10.76
CA ARG A 520 -0.05 11.21 11.61
C ARG A 520 -1.27 11.72 10.84
N ALA A 521 -1.06 12.22 9.62
CA ALA A 521 -2.14 12.66 8.75
C ALA A 521 -2.90 11.47 8.12
N LEU A 522 -2.29 10.28 8.09
CA LEU A 522 -2.81 9.08 7.43
C LEU A 522 -3.31 8.03 8.42
N ALA A 523 -2.63 7.88 9.56
CA ALA A 523 -2.97 6.93 10.61
C ALA A 523 -2.64 7.52 11.99
N ARG A 524 -3.36 7.09 13.02
CA ARG A 524 -2.99 7.35 14.42
C ARG A 524 -2.20 6.17 14.98
N PRO A 525 -1.37 6.39 16.02
CA PRO A 525 -0.75 5.32 16.78
C PRO A 525 -1.81 4.30 17.22
N GLY A 526 -1.53 3.02 17.04
CA GLY A 526 -2.44 1.95 17.43
C GLY A 526 -2.38 1.70 18.95
N PRO A 527 -3.47 1.26 19.58
CA PRO A 527 -3.43 0.66 20.91
C PRO A 527 -2.70 -0.69 20.90
#